data_AF-A0A183HV03-F1
#
_entry.id   AF-A0A183HV03-F1
#
_cell.length_a   1.000
_cell.length_b   1.000
_cell.length_c   1.000
_cell.angle_alpha   90.00
_cell.angle_beta   90.00
_cell.angle_gamma   90.00
#
_symmetry.space_group_name_H-M   'P 1'
#
loop_
_entity.id
_entity.type
_entity.pdbx_description
1 polymer ?
#
loop_
_entity_poly.entity_id
_entity_poly.type
_entity_poly.pdbx_seq_one_letter_code
_entity_poly.pdbx_strand_id
1 'polypeptide(L)'
;MIIILCKLRSNLDYIYIKQGNYLLQVNIYAYVSNVKIRSQSVETLENGGIKTELELRDDSTDTYTTCIIYSNSLEAFSDQIQSAQIIRMHRARIKKTINEKLFLYGKLKTAGFAVLLFSGRLGDGFNPVYRSSAKFTISPDYKERVGLII
;
A
#
# COMPACT_ATOMS: atom_id res chain seq x y z
N MET A 1 -8.16 -23.98 -2.30
CA MET A 1 -8.84 -22.69 -2.06
C MET A 1 -7.94 -21.85 -1.17
N ILE A 2 -7.23 -20.85 -1.72
CA ILE A 2 -6.37 -19.97 -0.93
C ILE A 2 -7.15 -18.68 -0.71
N ILE A 3 -7.56 -18.44 0.53
CA ILE A 3 -8.31 -17.26 0.96
C ILE A 3 -7.28 -16.17 1.31
N ILE A 4 -7.30 -15.03 0.63
CA ILE A 4 -6.71 -13.81 1.19
C ILE A 4 -7.79 -13.16 2.04
N LEU A 5 -7.61 -13.13 3.36
CA LEU A 5 -8.31 -12.17 4.20
C LEU A 5 -7.58 -10.81 4.05
N CYS A 6 -8.02 -9.99 3.10
CA CYS A 6 -7.93 -8.54 3.25
C CYS A 6 -9.32 -8.11 3.67
N LYS A 7 -9.53 -7.68 4.92
CA LYS A 7 -10.82 -7.11 5.31
C LYS A 7 -10.88 -5.67 4.76
N LEU A 8 -11.23 -5.64 3.47
CA LEU A 8 -11.60 -4.46 2.68
C LEU A 8 -12.98 -3.97 3.16
N ARG A 9 -13.05 -3.16 4.22
CA ARG A 9 -14.33 -2.56 4.66
C ARG A 9 -14.47 -1.09 4.24
N SER A 10 -15.13 -0.90 3.10
CA SER A 10 -16.45 -0.26 3.11
C SER A 10 -17.26 -0.80 1.94
N ASN A 11 -18.35 -1.49 2.24
CA ASN A 11 -19.34 -1.99 1.28
C ASN A 11 -18.79 -2.72 0.05
N LEU A 12 -18.84 -4.05 0.15
CA LEU A 12 -18.86 -5.02 -0.95
C LEU A 12 -17.65 -4.98 -1.88
N ASP A 13 -16.64 -5.79 -1.58
CA ASP A 13 -16.13 -6.81 -2.51
C ASP A 13 -14.99 -7.59 -1.84
N TYR A 14 -15.24 -8.86 -1.52
CA TYR A 14 -14.16 -9.82 -1.37
C TYR A 14 -13.52 -9.99 -2.74
N ILE A 15 -12.21 -9.78 -2.86
CA ILE A 15 -11.53 -9.95 -4.14
C ILE A 15 -11.32 -11.44 -4.38
N TYR A 16 -12.28 -12.05 -5.08
CA TYR A 16 -12.16 -13.41 -5.61
C TYR A 16 -11.18 -13.40 -6.78
N ILE A 17 -10.01 -14.04 -6.60
CA ILE A 17 -9.06 -14.26 -7.69
C ILE A 17 -9.59 -15.38 -8.57
N LYS A 18 -10.32 -15.03 -9.63
CA LYS A 18 -10.61 -15.95 -10.74
C LYS A 18 -9.46 -15.87 -11.74
N GLN A 19 -8.89 -17.01 -12.09
CA GLN A 19 -7.77 -17.12 -13.02
C GLN A 19 -8.18 -16.56 -14.39
N GLY A 20 -7.61 -15.41 -14.76
CA GLY A 20 -7.92 -14.68 -15.98
C GLY A 20 -7.00 -13.47 -16.11
N ASN A 21 -6.64 -13.11 -17.34
CA ASN A 21 -5.51 -12.24 -17.72
C ASN A 21 -5.75 -10.73 -17.45
N TYR A 22 -6.37 -10.38 -16.32
CA TYR A 22 -6.59 -8.99 -15.90
C TYR A 22 -5.64 -8.66 -14.74
N LEU A 23 -4.82 -7.62 -14.92
CA LEU A 23 -4.02 -7.02 -13.85
C LEU A 23 -4.97 -6.46 -12.78
N LEU A 24 -5.32 -7.28 -11.79
CA LEU A 24 -6.16 -6.91 -10.66
C LEU A 24 -5.56 -5.70 -9.92
N GLN A 25 -6.36 -4.65 -9.81
CA GLN A 25 -6.03 -3.41 -9.09
C GLN A 25 -6.98 -3.24 -7.92
N VAL A 26 -6.45 -2.75 -6.80
CA VAL A 26 -7.17 -2.63 -5.54
C VAL A 26 -6.93 -1.28 -4.88
N ASN A 27 -7.93 -0.82 -4.14
CA ASN A 27 -7.81 0.33 -3.26
C ASN A 27 -7.79 -0.19 -1.83
N ILE A 28 -6.78 0.19 -1.05
CA ILE A 28 -6.64 -0.32 0.31
C ILE A 28 -6.34 0.79 1.31
N TYR A 29 -6.65 0.50 2.57
CA TYR A 29 -6.03 1.09 3.73
C TYR A 29 -5.40 -0.07 4.53
N ALA A 30 -4.22 0.15 5.12
CA ALA A 30 -3.58 -0.85 5.97
C ALA A 30 -2.63 -0.21 6.98
N TYR A 31 -2.36 -0.92 8.06
CA TYR A 31 -1.32 -0.56 9.03
C TYR A 31 0.04 -1.06 8.53
N VAL A 32 1.04 -0.19 8.58
CA VAL A 32 2.43 -0.52 8.23
C VAL A 32 3.12 -1.10 9.45
N SER A 33 3.28 -2.43 9.50
CA SER A 33 3.97 -3.09 10.61
C SER A 33 5.48 -2.99 10.49
N ASN A 34 6.00 -3.11 9.28
CA ASN A 34 7.43 -3.11 9.02
C ASN A 34 7.76 -2.43 7.69
N VAL A 35 8.95 -1.83 7.63
CA VAL A 35 9.47 -1.11 6.47
C VAL A 35 10.90 -1.57 6.20
N LYS A 36 11.15 -2.03 4.98
CA LYS A 36 12.50 -2.36 4.48
C LYS A 36 12.76 -1.59 3.21
N ILE A 37 13.68 -0.64 3.26
CA ILE A 37 14.05 0.19 2.11
C ILE A 37 15.33 -0.37 1.50
N ARG A 38 15.32 -0.59 0.18
CA ARG A 38 16.48 -1.04 -0.58
C ARG A 38 16.66 -0.16 -1.82
N SER A 39 17.83 0.45 -1.93
CA SER A 39 18.26 1.10 -3.17
C SER A 39 18.62 0.01 -4.19
N GLN A 40 18.01 0.05 -5.38
CA GLN A 40 18.43 -0.83 -6.48
C GLN A 40 19.38 -0.04 -7.40
N SER A 41 20.59 -0.55 -7.61
CA SER A 41 21.46 -0.05 -8.69
C SER A 41 20.98 -0.63 -10.04
N VAL A 42 21.03 0.22 -11.06
CA VAL A 42 20.33 0.14 -12.35
C VAL A 42 20.88 -0.94 -13.29
N GLU A 43 20.00 -1.79 -13.83
CA GLU A 43 20.19 -2.41 -15.17
C GLU A 43 18.89 -2.53 -16.01
N THR A 44 17.68 -2.36 -15.43
CA THR A 44 16.41 -2.53 -16.18
C THR A 44 15.45 -1.34 -16.15
N LEU A 45 15.82 -0.25 -15.47
CA LEU A 45 15.03 0.98 -15.40
C LEU A 45 16.01 2.15 -15.47
N GLU A 46 15.96 2.96 -16.54
CA GLU A 46 16.86 4.10 -16.81
C GLU A 46 16.83 5.24 -15.76
N ASN A 47 16.36 5.02 -14.54
CA ASN A 47 16.41 5.99 -13.46
C ASN A 47 16.44 5.25 -12.12
N GLY A 48 17.53 5.42 -11.35
CA GLY A 48 17.79 4.78 -10.05
C GLY A 48 16.56 4.67 -9.15
N GLY A 49 15.94 3.49 -9.19
CA GLY A 49 14.70 3.19 -8.48
C GLY A 49 14.97 2.74 -7.05
N ILE A 50 14.23 3.31 -6.11
CA ILE A 50 14.15 2.83 -4.73
C ILE A 50 13.02 1.81 -4.65
N LYS A 51 13.33 0.64 -4.08
CA LYS A 51 12.35 -0.40 -3.75
C LYS A 51 12.07 -0.32 -2.26
N THR A 52 10.85 0.06 -1.90
CA THR A 52 10.37 0.04 -0.52
C THR A 52 9.47 -1.17 -0.32
N GLU A 53 9.92 -2.13 0.48
CA GLU A 53 9.13 -3.28 0.90
C GLU A 53 8.43 -2.99 2.23
N LEU A 54 7.14 -3.26 2.29
CA LEU A 54 6.29 -3.04 3.46
C LEU A 54 5.67 -4.37 3.89
N GLU A 55 5.55 -4.56 5.19
CA GLU A 55 4.64 -5.56 5.76
C GLU A 55 3.39 -4.81 6.21
N LEU A 56 2.26 -5.20 5.62
CA LEU A 56 0.96 -4.60 5.88
C LEU A 56 0.13 -5.56 6.71
N ARG A 57 -0.50 -5.04 7.76
CA ARG A 57 -1.50 -5.75 8.55
C ARG A 57 -2.81 -5.00 8.57
N ASP A 58 -3.86 -5.76 8.85
CA ASP A 58 -5.18 -5.24 9.21
C ASP A 58 -5.43 -5.45 10.71
N ASP A 59 -6.55 -4.93 11.21
CA ASP A 59 -7.02 -5.03 12.59
C ASP A 59 -7.31 -6.48 13.06
N SER A 60 -7.39 -7.43 12.11
CA SER A 60 -8.10 -8.69 12.33
C SER A 60 -7.25 -9.95 12.30
N THR A 61 -5.95 -9.90 11.99
CA THR A 61 -5.11 -11.11 11.89
C THR A 61 -3.65 -10.88 12.26
N ASP A 62 -3.00 -11.93 12.81
CA ASP A 62 -1.53 -12.03 12.95
C ASP A 62 -0.82 -12.26 11.59
N THR A 63 -1.52 -12.03 10.47
CA THR A 63 -1.01 -12.31 9.12
C THR A 63 -0.62 -11.01 8.42
N TYR A 64 0.53 -11.05 7.73
CA TYR A 64 1.07 -9.91 7.02
C TYR A 64 0.99 -10.10 5.51
N THR A 65 0.55 -9.04 4.82
CA THR A 65 0.64 -8.95 3.36
C THR A 65 1.87 -8.15 2.97
N THR A 66 2.74 -8.74 2.15
CA THR A 66 3.88 -8.01 1.59
C THR A 66 3.40 -7.00 0.55
N CYS A 67 3.89 -5.78 0.63
CA CYS A 67 3.68 -4.74 -0.36
C CYS A 67 5.02 -4.19 -0.87
N ILE A 68 5.12 -3.85 -2.15
CA ILE A 68 6.32 -3.27 -2.76
C ILE A 68 5.96 -1.97 -3.47
N ILE A 69 6.53 -0.87 -3.01
CA ILE A 69 6.43 0.44 -3.66
C ILE A 69 7.74 0.75 -4.37
N TYR A 70 7.66 0.99 -5.67
CA TYR A 70 8.76 1.51 -6.46
C TYR A 70 8.64 3.03 -6.57
N SER A 71 9.71 3.73 -6.25
CA SER A 71 9.81 5.18 -6.35
C SER A 71 11.15 5.57 -6.98
N ASN A 72 11.27 6.79 -7.48
CA ASN A 72 12.57 7.33 -7.90
C ASN A 72 13.29 7.96 -6.69
N SER A 73 14.60 8.14 -6.77
CA SER A 73 15.41 8.77 -5.69
C SER A 73 15.01 10.20 -5.34
N LEU A 74 14.39 10.94 -6.27
CA LEU A 74 13.89 12.30 -6.04
C LEU A 74 12.55 12.33 -5.28
N GLU A 75 11.93 11.18 -5.08
CA GLU A 75 10.66 11.09 -4.38
C GLU A 75 10.90 10.85 -2.89
N ALA A 76 10.36 11.72 -2.05
CA ALA A 76 10.51 11.65 -0.60
C ALA A 76 9.80 10.45 0.06
N PHE A 77 9.17 9.55 -0.70
CA PHE A 77 8.36 8.47 -0.13
C PHE A 77 9.14 7.61 0.86
N SER A 78 10.34 7.16 0.48
CA SER A 78 11.19 6.32 1.32
C SER A 78 11.61 7.02 2.62
N ASP A 79 11.71 8.34 2.59
CA ASP A 79 12.13 9.13 3.76
C ASP A 79 10.96 9.40 4.72
N GLN A 80 9.72 9.36 4.21
CA GLN A 80 8.50 9.67 4.96
C GLN A 80 7.80 8.43 5.52
N ILE A 81 7.96 7.27 4.87
CA ILE A 81 7.32 6.01 5.28
C ILE A 81 7.99 5.39 6.50
N GLN A 82 7.20 5.11 7.52
CA GLN A 82 7.66 4.53 8.78
C GLN A 82 6.67 3.46 9.28
N SER A 83 7.15 2.54 10.12
CA SER A 83 6.27 1.65 10.86
C SER A 83 5.30 2.44 11.74
N ALA A 84 4.16 1.83 12.06
CA ALA A 84 3.07 2.45 12.81
C ALA A 84 2.39 3.65 12.12
N GLN A 85 2.52 3.74 10.79
CA GLN A 85 1.69 4.60 9.95
C GLN A 85 0.57 3.81 9.32
N ILE A 86 -0.45 4.53 8.85
CA ILE A 86 -1.52 3.96 8.03
C ILE A 86 -1.27 4.36 6.58
N ILE A 87 -1.19 3.38 5.70
CA ILE A 87 -1.02 3.59 4.27
C ILE A 87 -2.36 3.40 3.57
N ARG A 88 -2.75 4.38 2.76
CA ARG A 88 -3.82 4.25 1.78
C ARG A 88 -3.21 4.19 0.38
N MET A 89 -3.59 3.17 -0.39
CA MET A 89 -3.18 3.03 -1.77
C MET A 89 -4.38 3.02 -2.70
N HIS A 90 -4.22 3.66 -3.84
CA HIS A 90 -5.17 3.63 -4.94
C HIS A 90 -4.58 2.85 -6.11
N ARG A 91 -5.36 1.92 -6.66
CA ARG A 91 -4.99 1.07 -7.81
C ARG A 91 -3.68 0.29 -7.61
N ALA A 92 -3.42 -0.19 -6.39
CA ALA A 92 -2.32 -1.11 -6.13
C ALA A 92 -2.56 -2.41 -6.90
N ARG A 93 -1.53 -2.95 -7.54
CA ARG A 93 -1.63 -4.18 -8.33
C ARG A 93 -1.36 -5.39 -7.44
N ILE A 94 -2.03 -6.51 -7.70
CA ILE A 94 -1.75 -7.80 -7.06
C ILE A 94 -0.83 -8.61 -7.98
N LYS A 95 0.20 -9.25 -7.42
CA LYS A 95 1.02 -10.24 -8.12
C LYS A 95 1.18 -11.50 -7.28
N LYS A 96 1.19 -12.64 -7.95
CA LYS A 96 1.49 -13.94 -7.37
C LYS A 96 2.94 -14.30 -7.70
N THR A 97 3.69 -14.74 -6.69
CA THR A 97 5.02 -15.30 -6.87
C THR A 97 4.94 -16.75 -7.35
N ILE A 98 6.07 -17.29 -7.79
CA ILE A 98 6.21 -18.71 -8.17
C ILE A 98 5.86 -19.64 -6.99
N ASN A 99 6.12 -19.20 -5.76
CA ASN A 99 5.82 -19.93 -4.54
C ASN A 99 4.37 -19.71 -4.05
N GLU A 100 3.47 -19.30 -4.95
CA GLU A 100 2.05 -19.07 -4.67
C GLU A 100 1.74 -17.93 -3.67
N LYS A 101 2.75 -17.27 -3.10
CA LYS A 101 2.58 -16.12 -2.22
C LYS A 101 2.13 -14.90 -3.03
N LEU A 102 1.08 -14.24 -2.56
CA LEU A 102 0.52 -13.03 -3.14
C LEU A 102 1.14 -11.78 -2.48
N PHE A 103 1.38 -10.74 -3.27
CA PHE A 103 1.85 -9.45 -2.78
C PHE A 103 1.23 -8.29 -3.56
N LEU A 104 1.15 -7.15 -2.90
CA LEU A 104 0.72 -5.88 -3.49
C LEU A 104 1.91 -5.13 -4.05
N TYR A 105 1.74 -4.40 -5.14
CA TYR A 105 2.79 -3.52 -5.63
C TYR A 105 2.27 -2.33 -6.42
N GLY A 106 3.08 -1.28 -6.48
CA GLY A 106 2.81 -0.11 -7.30
C GLY A 106 4.07 0.70 -7.56
N LYS A 107 4.04 1.51 -8.62
CA LYS A 107 5.13 2.45 -8.94
C LYS A 107 4.59 3.86 -8.86
N LEU A 108 5.20 4.70 -8.04
CA LEU A 108 4.86 6.11 -7.93
C LEU A 108 5.09 6.83 -9.28
N LYS A 109 4.41 7.98 -9.45
CA LYS A 109 4.31 8.72 -10.73
C LYS A 109 3.78 7.93 -11.94
N THR A 110 3.28 6.71 -11.72
CA THR A 110 2.54 5.97 -12.76
C THR A 110 1.07 6.38 -12.71
N ALA A 111 0.48 6.62 -13.88
CA ALA A 111 -0.91 7.06 -13.98
C ALA A 111 -1.87 6.14 -13.22
N GLY A 112 -2.69 6.73 -12.36
CA GLY A 112 -3.70 6.03 -11.56
C GLY A 112 -3.23 5.46 -10.22
N PHE A 113 -1.93 5.20 -10.04
CA PHE A 113 -1.39 4.75 -8.76
C PHE A 113 -1.10 5.93 -7.85
N ALA A 114 -1.61 5.90 -6.61
CA ALA A 114 -1.37 6.92 -5.62
C ALA A 114 -1.26 6.34 -4.22
N VAL A 115 -0.43 6.97 -3.40
CA VAL A 115 -0.18 6.60 -2.01
C VAL A 115 -0.41 7.83 -1.14
N LEU A 116 -1.12 7.63 -0.03
CA LEU A 116 -1.30 8.58 1.05
C LEU A 116 -0.88 7.91 2.34
N LEU A 117 -0.08 8.61 3.15
CA LEU A 117 0.30 8.16 4.49
C LEU A 117 -0.40 9.03 5.51
N PHE A 118 -0.93 8.38 6.53
CA PHE A 118 -1.43 9.02 7.74
C PHE A 118 -0.54 8.61 8.91
N SER A 119 -0.44 9.51 9.88
CA SER A 119 0.04 9.13 11.19
C SER A 119 -0.88 8.05 11.79
N GLY A 120 -0.30 7.04 12.45
CA GLY A 120 -1.04 5.91 13.03
C GLY A 120 -1.14 5.98 14.55
N ARG A 121 -1.03 7.17 15.16
CA ARG A 121 -1.16 7.33 16.62
C ARG A 121 -2.59 7.72 16.97
N LEU A 122 -3.22 6.99 17.89
CA LEU A 122 -4.53 7.38 18.40
C LEU A 122 -4.46 8.79 19.01
N GLY A 123 -5.42 9.64 18.64
CA GLY A 123 -5.52 11.02 19.14
C GLY A 123 -4.80 12.09 18.31
N ASP A 124 -4.04 11.73 17.27
CA ASP A 124 -3.36 12.72 16.41
C ASP A 124 -4.23 13.28 15.27
N GLY A 125 -5.50 12.84 15.20
CA GLY A 125 -6.46 13.26 14.18
C GLY A 125 -6.27 12.60 12.82
N PHE A 126 -5.36 11.62 12.71
CA PHE A 126 -4.98 10.91 11.48
C PHE A 126 -4.60 11.88 10.37
N ASN A 127 -3.71 12.83 10.67
CA ASN A 127 -3.33 13.82 9.70
C ASN A 127 -2.49 13.19 8.57
N PRO A 128 -2.74 13.55 7.30
CA PRO A 128 -1.89 13.10 6.20
C PRO A 128 -0.47 13.63 6.37
N VAL A 129 0.51 12.74 6.38
CA VAL A 129 1.95 13.09 6.49
C VAL A 129 2.65 13.06 5.14
N TYR A 130 2.12 12.31 4.17
CA TYR A 130 2.67 12.25 2.82
C TYR A 130 1.59 11.96 1.78
N ARG A 131 1.71 12.60 0.61
CA ARG A 131 0.89 12.32 -0.58
C ARG A 131 1.78 12.20 -1.81
N SER A 132 1.63 11.12 -2.57
CA SER A 132 2.39 10.96 -3.82
C SER A 132 1.83 11.77 -5.00
N SER A 133 0.59 12.27 -4.87
CA SER A 133 -0.10 13.07 -5.88
C SER A 133 -0.66 14.35 -5.27
N ALA A 134 -0.50 15.46 -5.99
CA ALA A 134 -1.04 16.76 -5.60
C ALA A 134 -2.58 16.81 -5.68
N LYS A 135 -3.19 15.96 -6.52
CA LYS A 135 -4.64 15.90 -6.75
C LYS A 135 -5.35 14.87 -5.87
N PHE A 136 -4.76 14.49 -4.74
CA PHE A 136 -5.32 13.44 -3.90
C PHE A 136 -6.53 13.95 -3.11
N THR A 137 -7.68 13.31 -3.27
CA THR A 137 -8.90 13.62 -2.52
C THR A 137 -9.05 12.71 -1.32
N ILE A 138 -9.25 13.31 -0.14
CA ILE A 138 -9.53 12.61 1.09
C ILE A 138 -11.04 12.67 1.31
N SER A 139 -11.65 11.50 1.49
CA SER A 139 -13.10 11.39 1.75
C SER A 139 -13.40 11.90 3.17
N PRO A 140 -14.55 12.53 3.44
CA PRO A 140 -14.88 13.03 4.79
C PRO A 140 -14.85 11.95 5.88
N ASP A 141 -15.19 10.72 5.52
CA ASP A 141 -15.23 9.53 6.41
C ASP A 141 -13.85 8.86 6.62
N TYR A 142 -12.75 9.46 6.12
CA TYR A 142 -11.44 8.81 6.19
C TYR A 142 -10.97 8.54 7.63
N LYS A 143 -11.31 9.43 8.58
CA LYS A 143 -10.88 9.28 9.98
C LYS A 143 -11.53 8.07 10.63
N GLU A 144 -12.79 7.80 10.32
CA GLU A 144 -13.50 6.61 10.78
C GLU A 144 -12.81 5.36 10.23
N ARG A 145 -12.49 5.36 8.93
CA ARG A 145 -11.79 4.23 8.28
C ARG A 145 -10.41 3.98 8.87
N VAL A 146 -9.66 5.04 9.15
CA VAL A 146 -8.33 4.93 9.76
C VAL A 146 -8.44 4.44 11.21
N GLY A 147 -9.41 4.94 11.97
CA GLY A 147 -9.66 4.51 13.35
C GLY A 147 -10.10 3.05 13.47
N LEU A 148 -10.65 2.44 12.42
CA LEU A 148 -11.00 1.01 12.38
C LEU A 148 -9.80 0.07 12.14
N ILE A 149 -8.62 0.60 11.79
CA ILE A 149 -7.44 -0.20 11.44
C ILE A 149 -6.47 -0.35 12.61
N ILE A 150 -6.51 0.59 13.57
CA ILE A 150 -5.62 0.65 14.75
C ILE A 150 -6.31 -0.05 15.92
#